data_AF-A0A1M7CWE6-F1
#
_entry.id   AF-A0A1M7CWE6-F1
#
_cell.length_a   1.000
_cell.length_b   1.000
_cell.length_c   1.000
_cell.angle_alpha   90.00
_cell.angle_beta   90.00
_cell.angle_gamma   90.00
#
_symmetry.space_group_name_H-M   'P 1'
#
loop_
_entity.id
_entity.type
_entity.pdbx_description
1 polymer ?
#
loop_
_entity_poly.entity_id
_entity_poly.type
_entity_poly.pdbx_seq_one_letter_code
_entity_poly.pdbx_strand_id
1 'polypeptide(L)'
;MNAPIYGADGRIVAALDVSSARSDQTEGFNRLIAATVAQTARQIEADNLRAAFPRARIVFADHDESEVAMLLAVDADDIVTGATRDALSPNETAWPWLKHRLTCLSPETGALVHPRRRG
;
A
#
# COMPACT_ATOMS: atom_id res chain seq x y z
N MET A 1 14.46 15.08 2.69
CA MET A 1 13.85 14.25 1.63
C MET A 1 12.72 13.50 2.28
N ASN A 2 11.50 13.65 1.78
CA ASN A 2 10.34 13.07 2.42
C ASN A 2 9.63 12.07 1.49
N ALA A 3 8.94 11.12 2.11
CA ALA A 3 7.97 10.25 1.45
C ALA A 3 6.72 10.12 2.32
N PRO A 4 5.51 10.22 1.74
CA PRO A 4 4.29 9.90 2.46
C PRO A 4 4.24 8.42 2.83
N ILE A 5 3.56 8.10 3.92
CA ILE A 5 3.24 6.73 4.34
C ILE A 5 1.72 6.59 4.29
N TYR A 6 1.25 5.60 3.54
CA TYR A 6 -0.17 5.30 3.37
C TYR A 6 -0.67 4.20 4.31
N GLY A 7 -1.87 4.38 4.84
CA GLY A 7 -2.60 3.37 5.59
C GLY A 7 -3.20 2.30 4.67
N ALA A 8 -3.76 1.26 5.30
CA ALA A 8 -4.41 0.14 4.61
C ALA A 8 -5.70 0.50 3.86
N ASP A 9 -6.14 1.75 3.95
CA ASP A 9 -7.27 2.33 3.22
C ASP A 9 -6.83 3.32 2.12
N GLY A 10 -5.52 3.40 1.86
CA GLY A 10 -4.94 4.31 0.86
C GLY A 10 -4.86 5.78 1.30
N ARG A 11 -5.17 6.11 2.56
CA ARG A 11 -5.03 7.47 3.08
C ARG A 11 -3.63 7.72 3.64
N ILE A 12 -3.14 8.95 3.58
CA ILE A 12 -1.86 9.31 4.22
C ILE A 12 -2.05 9.25 5.73
N VAL A 13 -1.21 8.48 6.42
CA VAL A 13 -1.22 8.34 7.88
C VAL A 13 0.02 8.93 8.54
N ALA A 14 1.11 9.08 7.79
CA ALA A 14 2.36 9.67 8.25
C ALA A 14 3.22 10.16 7.07
N ALA A 15 4.38 10.75 7.39
CA ALA A 15 5.42 11.05 6.42
C ALA A 15 6.79 10.67 7.01
N LEU A 16 7.63 10.04 6.20
CA LEU A 16 9.02 9.73 6.50
C LEU A 16 9.88 10.87 5.97
N ASP A 17 10.61 11.60 6.82
CA ASP A 17 11.58 12.61 6.40
C ASP A 17 13.02 12.22 6.78
N VAL A 18 13.92 12.39 5.82
CA VAL A 18 15.36 12.19 5.97
C VAL A 18 16.06 13.50 5.65
N SER A 19 16.63 14.12 6.68
CA SER A 19 17.45 15.32 6.56
C SER A 19 18.93 14.95 6.46
N SER A 20 19.67 15.60 5.56
CA SER A 20 21.12 15.41 5.38
C SER A 20 21.84 16.74 5.62
N ALA A 21 22.84 16.73 6.50
CA ALA A 21 23.61 17.92 6.87
C ALA A 21 24.89 18.12 6.00
N ARG A 22 25.10 17.29 4.97
CA ARG A 22 26.31 17.36 4.15
C ARG A 22 26.18 18.42 3.06
N SER A 23 27.16 19.31 2.94
CA SER A 23 27.24 20.38 1.95
C SER A 23 27.52 19.89 0.52
N ASP A 24 28.09 18.70 0.38
CA ASP A 24 28.65 18.22 -0.89
C ASP A 24 27.74 17.19 -1.58
N GLN A 25 26.42 17.30 -1.39
CA GLN A 25 25.43 16.41 -2.02
C GLN A 25 25.50 16.54 -3.55
N THR A 26 26.00 15.51 -4.22
CA THR A 26 25.90 15.39 -5.67
C THR A 26 24.49 14.92 -6.04
N GLU A 27 23.99 15.32 -7.21
CA GLU A 27 22.66 14.95 -7.71
C GLU A 27 22.41 13.43 -7.68
N GLY A 28 23.44 12.63 -7.95
CA GLY A 28 23.36 11.16 -7.90
C GLY A 28 23.09 10.61 -6.50
N PHE A 29 23.68 11.20 -5.45
CA PHE A 29 23.48 10.78 -4.07
C PHE A 29 22.07 11.13 -3.59
N ASN A 30 21.57 12.29 -4.00
CA ASN A 30 20.18 12.69 -3.78
C ASN A 30 19.20 11.67 -4.40
N ARG A 31 19.42 11.24 -5.64
CA ARG A 31 18.56 10.22 -6.26
C ARG A 31 18.54 8.91 -5.48
N LEU A 32 19.69 8.46 -4.99
CA LEU A 32 19.77 7.24 -4.18
C LEU A 32 19.01 7.39 -2.85
N ILE A 33 19.21 8.50 -2.14
CA ILE A 33 18.50 8.77 -0.88
C ILE A 33 16.99 8.79 -1.14
N ALA A 34 16.52 9.47 -2.19
CA ALA A 34 15.10 9.51 -2.52
C ALA A 34 14.54 8.11 -2.80
N ALA A 35 15.26 7.29 -3.56
CA ALA A 35 14.87 5.91 -3.85
C ALA A 35 14.79 5.05 -2.58
N THR A 36 15.78 5.16 -1.69
CA THR A 36 15.76 4.45 -0.40
C THR A 36 14.62 4.92 0.49
N VAL A 37 14.39 6.23 0.62
CA VAL A 37 13.30 6.80 1.42
C VAL A 37 11.94 6.31 0.91
N ALA A 38 11.74 6.31 -0.41
CA ALA A 38 10.51 5.79 -1.00
C ALA A 38 10.33 4.28 -0.77
N GLN A 39 11.40 3.49 -0.86
CA GLN A 39 11.35 2.05 -0.60
C GLN A 39 11.05 1.75 0.87
N THR A 40 11.68 2.47 1.80
CA THR A 40 11.42 2.33 3.23
C THR A 40 10.00 2.73 3.59
N ALA A 41 9.45 3.80 2.97
CA ALA A 41 8.05 4.16 3.16
C ALA A 41 7.12 3.00 2.77
N ARG A 42 7.31 2.40 1.59
CA ARG A 42 6.53 1.21 1.17
C ARG A 42 6.66 0.03 2.13
N GLN A 43 7.85 -0.23 2.66
CA GLN A 43 8.05 -1.30 3.65
C GLN A 43 7.25 -1.04 4.94
N ILE A 44 7.26 0.19 5.43
CA ILE A 44 6.45 0.60 6.59
C ILE A 44 4.96 0.39 6.31
N GLU A 45 4.48 0.70 5.11
CA GLU A 45 3.08 0.48 4.72
C GLU A 45 2.71 -1.01 4.73
N ALA A 46 3.58 -1.86 4.20
CA ALA A 46 3.39 -3.30 4.18
C ALA A 46 3.34 -3.90 5.60
N ASP A 47 4.24 -3.47 6.48
CA ASP A 47 4.27 -3.92 7.87
C ASP A 47 3.08 -3.39 8.66
N ASN A 48 2.67 -2.15 8.40
CA ASN A 48 1.45 -1.58 8.98
C ASN A 48 0.20 -2.34 8.53
N LEU A 49 0.11 -2.75 7.26
CA LEU A 49 -1.00 -3.58 6.78
C LEU A 49 -1.04 -4.93 7.53
N ARG A 50 0.10 -5.60 7.66
CA ARG A 50 0.18 -6.88 8.40
C ARG A 50 -0.22 -6.71 9.87
N ALA A 51 0.21 -5.63 10.51
CA ALA A 51 -0.12 -5.31 11.90
C ALA A 51 -1.60 -4.96 12.09
N ALA A 52 -2.20 -4.26 11.12
CA ALA A 52 -3.62 -3.88 11.17
C ALA A 52 -4.56 -5.08 10.94
N PHE A 53 -4.13 -6.10 10.20
CA PHE A 53 -4.94 -7.28 9.85
C PHE A 53 -4.26 -8.61 10.23
N PRO A 54 -4.02 -8.88 11.53
CA PRO A 54 -3.25 -10.05 11.98
C PRO A 54 -3.92 -11.41 11.71
N ARG A 55 -5.22 -11.40 11.39
CA ARG A 55 -6.01 -12.60 11.05
C ARG A 55 -6.32 -12.70 9.55
N ALA A 56 -5.93 -11.71 8.76
CA ALA A 56 -6.12 -11.74 7.32
C ALA A 56 -4.99 -12.53 6.65
N ARG A 57 -5.34 -13.16 5.54
CA ARG A 57 -4.38 -13.69 4.58
C ARG A 57 -3.82 -12.52 3.76
N ILE A 58 -2.51 -12.43 3.65
CA ILE A 58 -1.86 -11.40 2.82
C ILE A 58 -1.60 -11.98 1.43
N VAL A 59 -2.12 -11.32 0.40
CA VAL A 59 -2.04 -11.76 -1.00
C VAL A 59 -1.34 -10.67 -1.83
N PHE A 60 -0.48 -11.09 -2.75
CA PHE A 60 0.19 -10.21 -3.71
C PHE A 60 -0.69 -10.02 -4.95
N ALA A 61 -0.81 -8.76 -5.38
CA ALA A 61 -1.68 -8.33 -6.48
C ALA A 61 -0.99 -8.43 -7.87
N ASP A 62 0.34 -8.37 -7.90
CA ASP A 62 1.16 -8.44 -9.12
C ASP A 62 2.48 -9.17 -8.82
N HIS A 63 3.05 -9.82 -9.84
CA HIS A 63 4.23 -10.69 -9.74
C HIS A 63 5.53 -9.99 -10.13
N ASP A 64 5.51 -8.68 -10.34
CA ASP A 64 6.72 -7.92 -10.68
C ASP A 64 7.62 -7.77 -9.45
N GLU A 65 8.94 -7.86 -9.65
CA GLU A 65 9.97 -8.08 -8.61
C GLU A 65 10.10 -6.99 -7.51
N SER A 66 9.25 -5.97 -7.55
CA SER A 66 9.09 -5.07 -6.40
C SER A 66 8.25 -5.77 -5.34
N GLU A 67 8.92 -6.53 -4.46
CA GLU A 67 8.34 -7.33 -3.34
C GLU A 67 7.32 -6.59 -2.44
N VAL A 68 7.22 -5.27 -2.56
CA VAL A 68 6.38 -4.41 -1.72
C VAL A 68 5.18 -3.86 -2.49
N ALA A 69 5.14 -4.02 -3.81
CA ALA A 69 4.34 -3.14 -4.65
C ALA A 69 2.84 -3.36 -4.52
N MET A 70 2.29 -4.52 -4.17
CA MET A 70 0.83 -4.59 -4.10
C MET A 70 0.35 -5.68 -3.16
N LEU A 71 0.03 -5.31 -1.92
CA LEU A 71 -0.51 -6.21 -0.90
C LEU A 71 -2.00 -5.98 -0.65
N LEU A 72 -2.73 -7.08 -0.53
CA LEU A 72 -4.12 -7.15 -0.09
C LEU A 72 -4.24 -7.99 1.18
N ALA A 73 -5.02 -7.49 2.15
CA ALA A 73 -5.48 -8.25 3.30
C ALA A 73 -6.86 -8.83 3.00
N VAL A 74 -6.98 -10.15 3.06
CA VAL A 74 -8.19 -10.92 2.73
C VAL A 74 -8.65 -11.71 3.95
N ASP A 75 -9.93 -11.62 4.31
CA ASP A 75 -10.48 -12.36 5.45
C ASP A 75 -10.80 -13.84 5.11
N ALA A 76 -11.49 -14.52 6.02
CA ALA A 76 -11.86 -15.93 5.86
C ALA A 76 -12.95 -16.16 4.81
N ASP A 77 -13.72 -15.12 4.46
CA ASP A 77 -14.81 -15.17 3.48
C ASP A 77 -14.32 -14.73 2.08
N ASP A 78 -12.99 -14.68 1.88
CA ASP A 78 -12.31 -14.21 0.68
C ASP A 78 -12.61 -12.74 0.30
N ILE A 79 -12.97 -11.92 1.29
CA ILE A 79 -13.27 -10.49 1.13
C ILE A 79 -12.03 -9.66 1.42
N VAL A 80 -11.74 -8.69 0.55
CA VAL A 80 -10.65 -7.73 0.76
C VAL A 80 -11.06 -6.75 1.86
N THR A 81 -10.25 -6.69 2.92
CA THR A 81 -10.48 -5.87 4.12
C THR A 81 -9.40 -4.81 4.36
N GLY A 82 -8.28 -4.88 3.64
CA GLY A 82 -7.23 -3.84 3.60
C GLY A 82 -6.38 -3.95 2.34
N ALA A 83 -5.73 -2.85 1.95
CA ALA A 83 -4.81 -2.83 0.80
C ALA A 83 -3.73 -1.75 0.98
N THR A 84 -2.53 -2.04 0.49
CA THR A 84 -1.50 -0.98 0.28
C THR A 84 -1.94 -0.03 -0.84
N ARG A 85 -1.44 1.21 -0.83
CA ARG A 85 -1.82 2.24 -1.83
C ARG A 85 -1.64 1.74 -3.27
N ASP A 86 -0.50 1.14 -3.54
CA ASP A 86 -0.15 0.69 -4.89
C ASP A 86 -1.13 -0.41 -5.38
N ALA A 87 -1.69 -1.22 -4.46
CA ALA A 87 -2.78 -2.16 -4.76
C ALA A 87 -4.15 -1.49 -5.03
N LEU A 88 -4.37 -0.26 -4.57
CA LEU A 88 -5.58 0.53 -4.81
C LEU A 88 -5.51 1.36 -6.10
N SER A 89 -4.31 1.58 -6.65
CA SER A 89 -4.07 2.18 -7.97
C SER A 89 -3.44 1.17 -8.94
N PRO A 90 -4.07 0.01 -9.17
CA PRO A 90 -3.54 -1.04 -10.03
C PRO A 90 -3.42 -0.56 -11.48
N ASN A 91 -2.42 -1.09 -12.18
CA ASN A 91 -2.31 -0.94 -13.63
C ASN A 91 -3.54 -1.56 -14.35
N GLU A 92 -3.68 -1.30 -15.66
CA GLU A 92 -4.81 -1.78 -16.48
C GLU A 92 -4.95 -3.32 -16.46
N THR A 93 -3.84 -4.03 -16.30
CA THR A 93 -3.78 -5.50 -16.23
C THR A 93 -4.30 -6.04 -14.90
N ALA A 94 -4.11 -5.30 -13.80
CA ALA A 94 -4.50 -5.73 -12.47
C ALA A 94 -5.96 -5.38 -12.08
N TRP A 95 -6.56 -4.42 -12.78
CA TRP A 95 -7.93 -3.97 -12.46
C TRP A 95 -9.03 -5.03 -12.65
N PRO A 96 -9.03 -5.89 -13.69
CA PRO A 96 -10.10 -6.87 -13.91
C PRO A 96 -10.26 -7.92 -12.80
N TRP A 97 -9.16 -8.36 -12.18
CA TRP A 97 -9.21 -9.36 -11.11
C TRP A 97 -9.61 -8.75 -9.76
N LEU A 98 -9.26 -7.48 -9.52
CA LEU A 98 -9.64 -6.72 -8.31
C LEU A 98 -11.14 -6.42 -8.28
N LYS A 99 -11.74 -6.03 -9.40
CA LYS A 99 -13.17 -5.69 -9.48
C LYS A 99 -14.10 -6.80 -9.01
N HIS A 100 -13.73 -8.05 -9.22
CA HIS A 100 -14.60 -9.19 -8.90
C HIS A 100 -14.56 -9.58 -7.41
N ARG A 101 -13.60 -9.06 -6.63
CA ARG A 101 -13.39 -9.38 -5.19
C ARG A 101 -13.30 -8.17 -4.26
N LEU A 102 -13.17 -6.95 -4.79
CA LEU A 102 -13.32 -5.68 -4.07
C LEU A 102 -14.80 -5.25 -4.00
N THR A 103 -15.68 -6.08 -3.45
CA THR A 103 -17.10 -5.70 -3.23
C THR A 103 -17.29 -4.61 -2.18
N CYS A 104 -16.20 -4.21 -1.52
CA CYS A 104 -16.21 -3.33 -0.37
C CYS A 104 -15.68 -1.93 -0.67
N LEU A 105 -15.11 -1.63 -1.85
CA LEU A 105 -14.55 -0.30 -2.07
C LEU A 105 -15.66 0.72 -2.40
N SER A 106 -15.83 1.74 -1.56
CA SER A 106 -16.72 2.86 -1.85
C SER A 106 -16.21 3.62 -3.09
N PRO A 107 -17.00 3.74 -4.18
CA PRO A 107 -16.57 4.43 -5.40
C PRO A 107 -16.38 5.94 -5.22
N GLU A 108 -16.97 6.51 -4.16
CA GLU A 108 -16.95 7.93 -3.82
C GLU A 108 -15.82 8.30 -2.84
N THR A 109 -15.32 7.33 -2.05
CA THR A 109 -14.34 7.60 -0.98
C THR A 109 -13.09 6.72 -1.01
N GLY A 110 -13.06 5.65 -1.81
CA GLY A 110 -11.95 4.67 -1.83
C GLY A 110 -11.82 3.83 -0.55
N ALA A 111 -12.73 4.00 0.42
CA ALA A 111 -12.71 3.30 1.69
C ALA A 111 -13.31 1.89 1.57
N LEU A 112 -12.79 0.93 2.33
CA LEU A 112 -13.39 -0.40 2.46
C LEU A 112 -14.61 -0.33 3.39
N VAL A 113 -15.77 -0.60 2.81
CA VAL A 113 -17.09 -0.69 3.43
C VAL A 113 -17.32 -2.15 3.77
N HIS A 114 -17.48 -2.46 5.06
CA HIS A 114 -17.85 -3.82 5.49
C HIS A 114 -19.10 -4.28 4.71
N PRO A 115 -19.07 -5.46 4.06
CA PRO A 115 -20.28 -5.98 3.46
C PRO A 115 -21.26 -6.20 4.61
N ARG A 116 -22.47 -5.62 4.50
CA ARG A 116 -23.55 -5.93 5.44
C ARG A 116 -23.66 -7.46 5.49
N ARG A 117 -23.38 -8.06 6.64
CA ARG A 117 -23.61 -9.50 6.87
C ARG A 117 -25.05 -9.78 6.42
N ARG A 118 -25.22 -10.53 5.33
CA ARG A 118 -26.52 -11.12 5.03
C ARG A 118 -26.79 -12.10 6.16
N GLY A 119 -27.80 -11.79 6.97
CA GLY A 119 -28.38 -12.75 7.90
C GLY A 119 -29.06 -13.89 7.18
#